data_AF-A0A7X7JAF0-F1
#
_entry.id   AF-A0A7X7JAF0-F1
#
_cell.length_a   1.000
_cell.length_b   1.000
_cell.length_c   1.000
_cell.angle_alpha   90.00
_cell.angle_beta   90.00
_cell.angle_gamma   90.00
#
_symmetry.space_group_name_H-M   'P 1'
#
loop_
_entity.id
_entity.type
_entity.pdbx_description
1 polymer ?
#
loop_
_entity_poly.entity_id
_entity_poly.type
_entity_poly.pdbx_seq_one_letter_code
_entity_poly.pdbx_strand_id
1 'polypeptide(L)'
;RAPLFMAEVDPDRLCVRRDTERIVFPENGARMGNFCMADVGPSESWVISGEWLEGMFPHSLKGRRFHVESDTINYIRYIGNLLLARVHWKA
;
A
#
# COMPACT_ATOMS: atom_id res chain seq x y z
N ARG A 1 -1.48 7.66 -5.59
CA ARG A 1 -2.58 6.68 -5.68
C ARG A 1 -2.68 6.03 -4.32
N ALA A 2 -3.65 6.50 -3.56
CA ALA A 2 -4.20 5.96 -2.34
C ALA A 2 -5.72 6.31 -2.39
N PRO A 3 -6.54 6.02 -1.38
CA PRO A 3 -6.31 5.12 -0.25
C PRO A 3 -6.23 3.63 -0.65
N LEU A 4 -5.76 2.76 0.27
CA LEU A 4 -5.92 1.30 0.19
C LEU A 4 -7.10 0.89 1.08
N PHE A 5 -8.04 0.13 0.52
CA PHE A 5 -9.19 -0.40 1.23
C PHE A 5 -9.11 -1.91 1.42
N MET A 6 -9.72 -2.40 2.50
CA MET A 6 -10.09 -3.80 2.70
C MET A 6 -11.61 -3.89 2.87
N ALA A 7 -12.18 -5.00 2.44
CA ALA A 7 -13.60 -5.30 2.59
C ALA A 7 -13.82 -6.81 2.48
N GLU A 8 -14.93 -7.30 3.02
CA GLU A 8 -15.36 -8.68 2.84
C GLU A 8 -15.82 -8.93 1.40
N VAL A 9 -15.59 -10.15 0.91
CA VAL A 9 -16.11 -10.63 -0.37
C VAL A 9 -17.32 -11.50 -0.11
N ASP A 10 -18.39 -11.29 -0.87
CA ASP A 10 -19.51 -12.21 -0.98
C ASP A 10 -19.14 -13.28 -2.03
N PRO A 11 -18.88 -14.54 -1.62
CA PRO A 11 -18.43 -15.58 -2.53
C PRO A 11 -19.54 -16.11 -3.44
N ASP A 12 -20.81 -15.95 -3.05
CA ASP A 12 -21.95 -16.43 -3.83
C ASP A 12 -22.28 -15.44 -4.96
N ARG A 13 -22.22 -14.14 -4.64
CA ARG A 13 -22.49 -13.05 -5.59
C ARG A 13 -21.25 -12.56 -6.33
N LEU A 14 -20.06 -13.04 -5.94
CA LEU A 14 -18.76 -12.67 -6.52
C LEU A 14 -18.51 -11.16 -6.51
N CYS A 15 -18.88 -10.49 -5.42
CA CYS A 15 -18.74 -9.04 -5.29
C CYS A 15 -18.21 -8.63 -3.91
N VAL A 16 -17.64 -7.44 -3.82
CA VAL A 16 -17.22 -6.84 -2.54
C VAL A 16 -18.44 -6.30 -1.79
N ARG A 17 -18.50 -6.57 -0.48
CA ARG A 17 -19.52 -6.03 0.43
C ARG A 17 -19.16 -4.62 0.86
N ARG A 18 -19.70 -3.61 0.18
CA ARG A 18 -19.34 -2.20 0.38
C ARG A 18 -19.56 -1.67 1.80
N ASP A 19 -20.54 -2.19 2.52
CA ASP A 19 -20.84 -1.87 3.93
C ASP A 19 -19.71 -2.30 4.90
N THR A 20 -18.88 -3.26 4.48
CA THR A 20 -17.73 -3.76 5.26
C THR A 20 -16.42 -3.05 4.95
N GLU A 21 -16.43 -2.08 4.04
CA GLU A 21 -15.21 -1.37 3.61
C GLU A 21 -14.54 -0.64 4.77
N ARG A 22 -13.22 -0.78 4.85
CA ARG A 22 -12.34 -0.13 5.82
C ARG A 22 -11.07 0.36 5.13
N ILE A 23 -10.60 1.54 5.54
CA ILE A 23 -9.33 2.10 5.06
C ILE A 23 -8.18 1.41 5.80
N VAL A 24 -7.28 0.76 5.05
CA VAL A 24 -6.04 0.15 5.58
C VAL A 24 -4.92 1.19 5.61
N PHE A 25 -4.76 1.94 4.51
CA PHE A 25 -3.86 3.08 4.42
C PHE A 25 -4.62 4.29 3.90
N PRO A 26 -4.60 5.44 4.61
CA PRO A 26 -5.29 6.65 4.19
C PRO A 26 -4.66 7.27 2.94
N GLU A 27 -5.40 8.13 2.25
CA GLU A 27 -4.86 8.95 1.17
C GLU A 27 -3.88 9.99 1.73
N ASN A 28 -2.59 9.76 1.53
CA ASN A 28 -1.50 10.61 1.99
C ASN A 28 -0.62 11.13 0.83
N GLY A 29 -1.10 11.00 -0.41
CA GLY A 29 -0.38 11.33 -1.64
C GLY A 29 0.61 10.26 -2.08
N ALA A 30 0.79 9.18 -1.33
CA ALA A 30 1.69 8.10 -1.69
C ALA A 30 1.23 7.39 -2.97
N ARG A 31 2.20 6.85 -3.70
CA ARG A 31 1.95 5.87 -4.75
C ARG A 31 2.31 4.51 -4.19
N MET A 32 1.33 3.82 -3.64
CA MET A 32 1.53 2.45 -3.16
C MET A 32 1.39 1.47 -4.33
N GLY A 33 2.19 0.40 -4.31
CA GLY A 33 2.12 -0.70 -5.27
C GLY A 33 2.67 -1.99 -4.65
N ASN A 34 2.23 -3.15 -5.15
CA ASN A 34 2.67 -4.49 -4.71
C ASN A 34 2.66 -4.69 -3.18
N PHE A 35 1.52 -4.48 -2.54
CA PHE A 35 1.37 -4.78 -1.11
C PHE A 35 1.36 -6.29 -0.86
N CYS A 36 1.87 -6.70 0.29
CA CYS A 36 1.80 -8.07 0.77
C CYS A 36 0.97 -8.15 2.06
N MET A 37 0.50 -9.34 2.36
CA MET A 37 -0.18 -9.68 3.60
C MET A 37 0.56 -10.85 4.26
N ALA A 38 0.68 -10.80 5.58
CA ALA A 38 1.20 -11.90 6.39
C ALA A 38 0.29 -12.16 7.58
N ASP A 39 -0.12 -13.41 7.77
CA ASP A 39 -0.81 -13.83 9.00
C ASP A 39 0.21 -14.02 10.11
N VAL A 40 0.11 -13.20 11.15
CA VAL A 40 1.06 -13.20 12.28
C VAL A 40 0.53 -14.04 13.44
N GLY A 41 -0.80 -14.21 13.52
CA GLY A 41 -1.43 -15.08 14.50
C GLY A 41 -2.93 -15.30 14.24
N PRO A 42 -3.64 -16.00 15.14
CA PRO A 42 -5.04 -16.38 14.95
C PRO A 42 -6.03 -15.22 14.77
N SER A 43 -5.66 -14.02 15.24
CA SER A 43 -6.50 -12.82 15.25
C SER A 43 -5.76 -11.57 14.74
N GLU A 44 -4.62 -11.74 14.07
CA GLU A 44 -3.78 -10.64 13.58
C GLU A 44 -3.08 -10.95 12.26
N SER A 45 -3.29 -10.10 11.26
CA SER A 45 -2.55 -10.08 9.98
C SER A 45 -1.93 -8.71 9.83
N TRP A 46 -0.82 -8.67 9.14
CA TRP A 46 -0.17 -7.43 8.74
C TRP A 46 -0.38 -7.22 7.25
N VAL A 47 -0.76 -6.01 6.89
CA VAL A 47 -0.70 -5.53 5.50
C VAL A 47 0.50 -4.59 5.40
N ILE A 48 1.40 -4.88 4.47
CA ILE A 48 2.65 -4.16 4.31
C ILE A 48 2.71 -3.61 2.88
N SER A 49 3.06 -2.34 2.75
CA SER A 49 3.25 -1.71 1.45
C SER A 49 4.42 -0.75 1.46
N GLY A 50 5.17 -0.70 0.36
CA GLY A 50 6.17 0.34 0.15
C GLY A 50 5.56 1.52 -0.60
N GLU A 51 5.86 2.74 -0.15
CA GLU A 51 5.63 3.92 -0.97
C GLU A 51 6.63 3.95 -2.13
N TRP A 52 6.15 4.12 -3.35
CA TRP A 52 6.99 4.15 -4.54
C TRP A 52 7.59 5.55 -4.78
N LEU A 53 8.92 5.64 -4.90
CA LEU A 53 9.64 6.88 -5.24
C LEU A 53 9.54 7.21 -6.74
N GLU A 54 9.30 8.47 -7.08
CA GLU A 54 9.11 8.98 -8.43
C GLU A 54 10.33 9.80 -8.89
N GLY A 55 11.20 9.24 -9.74
CA GLY A 55 12.36 9.96 -10.31
C GLY A 55 12.78 9.53 -11.72
N MET A 56 12.24 8.41 -12.23
CA MET A 56 12.66 7.84 -13.52
C MET A 56 11.71 8.14 -14.70
N PHE A 57 10.63 8.90 -14.48
CA PHE A 57 9.67 9.23 -15.54
C PHE A 57 9.72 10.72 -15.92
N PRO A 58 9.42 11.06 -17.19
CA PRO A 58 9.52 12.43 -17.72
C PRO A 58 8.73 13.50 -16.96
N HIS A 59 7.76 13.11 -16.11
CA HIS A 59 6.90 14.02 -15.35
C HIS A 59 7.24 14.10 -13.86
N SER A 60 8.30 13.43 -13.39
CA SER A 60 8.78 13.63 -12.02
C SER A 60 9.34 15.05 -11.88
N LEU A 61 8.79 15.82 -10.94
CA LEU A 61 9.23 17.20 -10.69
C LEU A 61 10.19 17.23 -9.50
N LYS A 62 11.37 17.84 -9.70
CA LYS A 62 12.35 18.09 -8.65
C LYS A 62 11.70 18.86 -7.48
N GLY A 63 11.98 18.40 -6.24
CA GLY A 63 11.43 19.00 -5.01
C GLY A 63 10.09 18.46 -4.55
N ARG A 64 9.51 17.44 -5.21
CA ARG A 64 8.32 16.74 -4.71
C ARG A 64 8.70 15.64 -3.70
N ARG A 65 7.75 15.27 -2.81
CA ARG A 65 7.89 14.32 -1.68
C ARG A 65 8.47 12.93 -2.03
N PHE A 66 8.51 12.58 -3.31
CA PHE A 66 8.99 11.28 -3.80
C PHE A 66 10.05 11.42 -4.90
N HIS A 67 10.57 12.64 -5.14
CA HIS A 67 11.62 12.86 -6.11
C HIS A 67 12.97 12.31 -5.62
N VAL A 68 13.65 11.55 -6.48
CA VAL A 68 15.01 11.05 -6.22
C VAL A 68 15.87 11.28 -7.46
N GLU A 69 17.08 11.80 -7.27
CA GLU A 69 18.14 11.84 -8.28
C GLU A 69 19.15 10.75 -7.92
N SER A 70 19.41 9.81 -8.83
CA SER A 70 20.45 8.81 -8.61
C SER A 70 21.02 8.26 -9.91
N ASP A 71 22.32 8.06 -9.89
CA ASP A 71 23.18 7.46 -10.89
C ASP A 71 23.41 5.94 -10.68
N THR A 72 22.93 5.38 -9.57
CA THR A 72 23.35 4.06 -9.06
C THR A 72 22.22 3.17 -8.53
N ILE A 73 20.95 3.62 -8.56
CA ILE A 73 19.84 2.86 -7.95
C ILE A 73 19.42 1.65 -8.81
N ASN A 74 19.53 0.46 -8.21
CA ASN A 74 18.98 -0.82 -8.68
C ASN A 74 17.55 -1.08 -8.18
N TYR A 75 16.77 -1.88 -8.94
CA TYR A 75 15.31 -2.17 -8.89
C TYR A 75 14.63 -2.40 -7.51
N ILE A 76 15.40 -2.51 -6.42
CA ILE A 76 14.94 -2.90 -5.08
C ILE A 76 14.97 -1.71 -4.06
N ARG A 77 15.72 -0.63 -4.30
CA ARG A 77 15.76 0.56 -3.40
C ARG A 77 14.70 1.62 -3.72
N TYR A 78 13.47 1.18 -4.00
CA TYR A 78 12.37 1.98 -4.54
C TYR A 78 11.36 2.45 -3.50
N ILE A 79 11.60 2.13 -2.23
CA ILE A 79 10.62 2.36 -1.17
C ILE A 79 10.97 3.66 -0.45
N GLY A 80 10.05 4.63 -0.45
CA GLY A 80 10.05 5.78 0.44
C GLY A 80 9.81 5.31 1.88
N ASN A 81 8.61 5.54 2.42
CA ASN A 81 8.23 4.89 3.68
C ASN A 81 7.80 3.44 3.45
N LEU A 82 8.16 2.56 4.38
CA LEU A 82 7.52 1.27 4.54
C LEU A 82 6.29 1.46 5.44
N LEU A 83 5.12 1.14 4.91
CA LEU A 83 3.85 1.24 5.61
C LEU A 83 3.44 -0.12 6.16
N LEU A 84 3.01 -0.14 7.42
CA LEU A 84 2.52 -1.32 8.12
C LEU A 84 1.14 -1.02 8.71
N ALA A 85 0.15 -1.82 8.33
CA ALA A 85 -1.16 -1.84 8.98
C ALA A 85 -1.34 -3.17 9.71
N ARG A 86 -1.62 -3.10 11.01
CA ARG A 86 -1.98 -4.26 11.83
C ARG A 86 -3.49 -4.40 11.81
N VAL A 87 -3.97 -5.48 11.24
CA VAL A 87 -5.40 -5.79 11.15
C VAL A 87 -5.72 -6.81 12.23
N HIS A 88 -6.64 -6.46 13.12
CA HIS A 88 -7.13 -7.35 14.16
C HIS A 88 -8.56 -7.77 13.84
N TRP A 89 -8.86 -9.06 13.90
CA TRP A 89 -10.21 -9.58 13.78
C TRP A 89 -10.56 -10.46 14.97
N LYS A 90 -11.87 -10.59 15.22
CA LYS A 90 -12.39 -11.61 16.12
C LYS A 90 -12.69 -12.84 15.28
N ALA A 91 -12.14 -13.98 15.67
CA ALA A 91 -12.54 -15.27 15.13
C ALA A 91 -13.99 -15.59 15.51
#